data_AF-A0A7K3HCK3-F1
#
_entry.id   AF-A0A7K3HCK3-F1
#
_cell.length_a   1.000
_cell.length_b   1.000
_cell.length_c   1.000
_cell.angle_alpha   90.00
_cell.angle_beta   90.00
_cell.angle_gamma   90.00
#
_symmetry.space_group_name_H-M   'P 1'
#
loop_
_entity.id
_entity.type
_entity.pdbx_description
1 polymer ?
#
loop_
_entity_poly.entity_id
_entity_poly.type
_entity_poly.pdbx_seq_one_letter_code
_entity_poly.pdbx_strand_id
1 'polypeptide(L)'
;QVLGGLAARTGRPPAAVATEWFLRYLEAVVRPVLWLDATAGVALEAHQQNTLVLLGPEGWPAGGRYRGNQGSCFRESRRAELERRLPGIGTASDTFVPDEVADERFAYHLGINNVLGLIGAFGSQRLADERVLLAAFRRFLTDAARGGTGHGGAVSPLPRLLLESATLRCKADLLTRLHGPDEPAGPADTRPVYVTVPNPLAASGS
;
A
#
# COMPACT_ATOMS: atom_id res chain seq x y z
N GLN A 1 -13.34 -19.15 -0.96
CA GLN A 1 -14.82 -19.17 -0.95
C GLN A 1 -15.44 -17.96 -1.63
N VAL A 2 -15.01 -16.71 -1.35
CA VAL A 2 -15.57 -15.49 -1.98
C VAL A 2 -15.52 -15.51 -3.51
N LEU A 3 -14.33 -15.66 -4.12
CA LEU A 3 -14.18 -15.65 -5.57
C LEU A 3 -14.90 -16.80 -6.28
N GLY A 4 -14.87 -18.00 -5.70
CA GLY A 4 -15.61 -19.15 -6.24
C GLY A 4 -17.13 -18.91 -6.23
N GLY A 5 -17.66 -18.34 -5.15
CA GLY A 5 -19.07 -17.94 -5.08
C GLY A 5 -19.43 -16.85 -6.09
N LEU A 6 -18.55 -15.86 -6.27
CA LEU A 6 -18.71 -14.83 -7.31
C LEU A 6 -18.69 -15.41 -8.72
N ALA A 7 -17.77 -16.32 -9.03
CA ALA A 7 -17.71 -16.97 -10.33
C ALA A 7 -18.97 -17.79 -10.62
N ALA A 8 -19.45 -18.55 -9.64
CA ALA A 8 -20.69 -19.31 -9.76
C ALA A 8 -21.92 -18.41 -10.00
N ARG A 9 -22.08 -17.32 -9.23
CA ARG A 9 -23.21 -16.39 -9.39
C ARG A 9 -23.18 -15.60 -10.69
N THR A 10 -22.00 -15.20 -11.14
CA THR A 10 -21.85 -14.39 -12.36
C THR A 10 -21.81 -15.22 -13.64
N GLY A 11 -21.60 -16.54 -13.54
CA GLY A 11 -21.40 -17.41 -14.69
C GLY A 11 -20.11 -17.11 -15.48
N ARG A 12 -19.20 -16.32 -14.90
CA ARG A 12 -17.98 -15.85 -15.59
C ARG A 12 -16.77 -16.72 -15.24
N PRO A 13 -15.75 -16.76 -16.12
CA PRO A 13 -14.51 -17.46 -15.83
C PRO A 13 -13.88 -16.99 -14.51
N PRO A 14 -13.41 -17.90 -13.63
CA PRO A 14 -12.82 -17.54 -12.35
C PRO A 14 -11.69 -16.50 -12.44
N ALA A 15 -10.86 -16.59 -13.47
CA ALA A 15 -9.77 -15.63 -13.71
C ALA A 15 -10.29 -14.22 -14.00
N ALA A 16 -11.35 -14.09 -14.80
CA ALA A 16 -11.95 -12.79 -15.09
C ALA A 16 -12.56 -12.17 -13.82
N VAL A 17 -13.19 -12.99 -12.97
CA VAL A 17 -13.76 -12.56 -11.69
C VAL A 17 -12.67 -12.15 -10.70
N ALA A 18 -11.57 -12.91 -10.61
CA ALA A 18 -10.44 -12.58 -9.76
C ALA A 18 -9.76 -11.26 -10.17
N THR A 19 -9.54 -11.06 -11.48
CA THR A 19 -9.00 -9.80 -12.00
C THR A 19 -9.93 -8.63 -11.72
N GLU A 20 -11.25 -8.78 -11.90
CA GLU A 20 -12.20 -7.72 -11.56
C GLU A 20 -12.24 -7.42 -10.06
N TRP A 21 -12.19 -8.46 -9.22
CA TRP A 21 -12.14 -8.29 -7.78
C TRP A 21 -10.90 -7.48 -7.38
N PHE A 22 -9.75 -7.79 -7.98
CA PHE A 22 -8.52 -7.03 -7.77
C PHE A 22 -8.63 -5.57 -8.24
N LEU A 23 -9.22 -5.31 -9.41
CA LEU A 23 -9.45 -3.93 -9.89
C LEU A 23 -10.36 -3.15 -8.92
N ARG A 24 -11.44 -3.75 -8.44
CA ARG A 24 -12.33 -3.14 -7.45
C ARG A 24 -11.62 -2.93 -6.11
N TYR A 25 -10.69 -3.81 -5.73
CA TYR A 25 -9.85 -3.63 -4.55
C TYR A 25 -8.96 -2.39 -4.67
N LEU A 26 -8.29 -2.20 -5.82
CA LEU A 26 -7.48 -0.99 -6.07
C LEU A 26 -8.32 0.29 -5.93
N GLU A 27 -9.53 0.29 -6.50
CA GLU A 27 -10.42 1.46 -6.45
C GLU A 27 -11.02 1.70 -5.06
N ALA A 28 -11.55 0.67 -4.40
CA ALA A 28 -12.29 0.83 -3.15
C ALA A 28 -11.41 0.83 -1.89
N VAL A 29 -10.19 0.29 -1.99
CA VAL A 29 -9.28 0.11 -0.84
C VAL A 29 -7.96 0.88 -1.03
N VAL A 30 -7.38 0.90 -2.22
CA VAL A 30 -6.06 1.57 -2.40
C VAL A 30 -6.22 3.05 -2.70
N ARG A 31 -7.13 3.43 -3.60
CA ARG A 31 -7.32 4.82 -4.01
C ARG A 31 -7.66 5.77 -2.84
N PRO A 32 -8.52 5.43 -1.87
CA PRO A 32 -8.80 6.32 -0.73
C PRO A 32 -7.57 6.57 0.14
N VAL A 33 -6.67 5.59 0.25
CA VAL A 33 -5.42 5.70 1.03
C VAL A 33 -4.43 6.62 0.32
N LEU A 34 -4.31 6.51 -1.01
CA LEU A 34 -3.53 7.44 -1.82
C LEU A 34 -4.09 8.86 -1.75
N TRP A 35 -5.42 9.02 -1.76
CA TRP A 35 -6.07 10.31 -1.61
C TRP A 35 -5.80 10.94 -0.24
N LEU A 36 -5.85 10.14 0.84
CA LEU A 36 -5.60 10.61 2.20
C LEU A 36 -4.15 11.10 2.35
N ASP A 37 -3.19 10.35 1.82
CA ASP A 37 -1.78 10.76 1.77
C ASP A 37 -1.61 12.07 0.98
N ALA A 38 -2.21 12.15 -0.21
CA ALA A 38 -2.09 13.33 -1.06
C ALA A 38 -2.72 14.60 -0.45
N THR A 39 -3.87 14.43 0.22
CA THR A 39 -4.69 15.54 0.72
C THR A 39 -4.25 16.00 2.10
N ALA A 40 -3.85 15.07 2.97
CA ALA A 40 -3.57 15.36 4.37
C ALA A 40 -2.13 15.03 4.78
N GLY A 41 -1.34 14.36 3.94
CA GLY A 41 -0.01 13.89 4.31
C GLY A 41 -0.02 12.74 5.31
N VAL A 42 -1.10 11.95 5.35
CA VAL A 42 -1.23 10.82 6.25
C VAL A 42 -0.95 9.52 5.50
N ALA A 43 0.23 8.96 5.72
CA ALA A 43 0.64 7.67 5.20
C ALA A 43 0.26 6.57 6.19
N LEU A 44 -0.82 5.84 5.87
CA LEU A 44 -1.31 4.76 6.72
C LEU A 44 -0.38 3.54 6.65
N GLU A 45 -0.23 2.84 7.78
CA GLU A 45 0.39 1.52 7.87
C GLU A 45 -0.53 0.42 7.29
N ALA A 46 -1.00 0.61 6.06
CA ALA A 46 -2.02 -0.20 5.41
C ALA A 46 -1.46 -1.51 4.82
N HIS A 47 -0.68 -2.26 5.61
CA HIS A 47 -0.31 -3.64 5.27
C HIS A 47 -1.52 -4.59 5.40
N GLN A 48 -1.38 -5.86 5.01
CA GLN A 48 -2.52 -6.80 4.93
C GLN A 48 -3.26 -6.97 6.26
N GLN A 49 -2.56 -7.17 7.38
CA GLN A 49 -3.21 -7.33 8.71
C GLN A 49 -3.97 -6.06 9.16
N ASN A 50 -3.53 -4.88 8.74
CA ASN A 50 -4.13 -3.59 9.09
C ASN A 50 -5.22 -3.15 8.11
N THR A 51 -5.45 -3.92 7.04
CA THR A 51 -6.43 -3.61 6.00
C THR A 51 -7.59 -4.60 6.05
N LEU A 52 -8.78 -4.10 6.41
CA LEU A 52 -10.02 -4.85 6.37
C LEU A 52 -10.79 -4.48 5.09
N VAL A 53 -11.01 -5.46 4.23
CA VAL A 53 -11.78 -5.28 3.00
C VAL A 53 -13.26 -5.43 3.31
N LEU A 54 -14.01 -4.36 3.13
CA LEU A 54 -15.46 -4.40 3.18
C LEU A 54 -15.98 -4.98 1.88
N LEU A 55 -16.71 -6.08 1.98
CA LEU A 55 -17.39 -6.69 0.84
C LEU A 55 -18.83 -6.24 0.81
N GLY A 56 -19.31 -5.86 -0.38
CA GLY A 56 -20.75 -5.66 -0.60
C GLY A 56 -21.52 -6.98 -0.47
N PRO A 57 -22.86 -6.95 -0.55
CA PRO A 57 -23.70 -8.15 -0.40
C PRO A 57 -23.30 -9.30 -1.33
N GLU A 58 -22.82 -8.95 -2.52
CA GLU A 58 -22.39 -9.91 -3.53
C GLU A 58 -20.94 -10.36 -3.39
N GLY A 59 -20.19 -9.93 -2.39
CA GLY A 59 -18.79 -10.36 -2.18
C GLY A 59 -17.74 -9.55 -2.97
N TRP A 60 -18.14 -8.50 -3.68
CA TRP A 60 -17.23 -7.56 -4.33
C TRP A 60 -16.65 -6.55 -3.34
N PRO A 61 -15.39 -6.08 -3.50
CA PRO A 61 -14.84 -5.00 -2.68
C PRO A 61 -15.69 -3.74 -2.84
N ALA A 62 -16.09 -3.18 -1.69
CA ALA A 62 -16.92 -1.98 -1.61
C ALA A 62 -16.29 -0.89 -0.71
N GLY A 63 -15.20 -1.20 -0.02
CA GLY A 63 -14.45 -0.21 0.76
C GLY A 63 -13.34 -0.81 1.59
N GLY A 64 -12.52 0.06 2.20
CA GLY A 64 -11.53 -0.31 3.21
C GLY A 64 -11.89 0.21 4.60
N ARG A 65 -11.46 -0.53 5.63
CA ARG A 65 -11.28 -0.03 7.00
C ARG A 65 -9.84 -0.33 7.43
N TYR A 66 -9.21 0.65 8.05
CA TYR A 66 -7.81 0.56 8.46
C TYR A 66 -7.74 0.58 9.99
N ARG A 67 -6.86 -0.25 10.53
CA ARG A 67 -6.59 -0.37 11.97
C ARG A 67 -5.08 -0.40 12.21
N GLY A 68 -4.68 -0.38 13.48
CA GLY A 68 -3.26 -0.46 13.83
C GLY A 68 -2.51 0.84 13.56
N ASN A 69 -3.14 1.99 13.80
CA ASN A 69 -2.61 3.31 13.44
C ASN A 69 -1.33 3.74 14.21
N GLN A 70 -0.80 2.89 15.08
CA GLN A 70 0.43 3.16 15.83
C GLN A 70 1.66 3.32 14.92
N GLY A 71 1.67 2.70 13.73
CA GLY A 71 2.75 2.83 12.74
C GLY A 71 2.45 3.78 11.58
N SER A 72 1.32 4.52 11.60
CA SER A 72 1.04 5.52 10.56
C SER A 72 2.02 6.69 10.68
N CYS A 73 2.31 7.36 9.56
CA CYS A 73 3.22 8.50 9.52
C CYS A 73 2.50 9.74 9.03
N PHE A 74 2.82 10.89 9.61
CA PHE A 74 2.43 12.20 9.10
C PHE A 74 3.63 12.84 8.41
N ARG A 75 3.44 13.34 7.21
CA ARG A 75 4.49 14.04 6.46
C ARG A 75 4.82 15.36 7.14
N GLU A 76 6.11 15.59 7.40
CA GLU A 76 6.60 16.85 7.95
C GLU A 76 6.16 18.05 7.09
N SER A 77 6.17 17.89 5.76
CA SER A 77 5.71 18.92 4.81
C SER A 77 4.25 19.33 4.99
N ARG A 78 3.43 18.51 5.67
CA ARG A 78 2.00 18.75 5.94
C ARG A 78 1.69 19.14 7.38
N ARG A 79 2.70 19.29 8.24
CA ARG A 79 2.53 19.63 9.67
C ARG A 79 1.62 20.83 9.89
N ALA A 80 1.95 21.97 9.29
CA ALA A 80 1.20 23.20 9.53
C ALA A 80 -0.28 23.07 9.11
N GLU A 81 -0.58 22.30 8.05
CA GLU A 81 -1.94 22.05 7.62
C GLU A 81 -2.69 21.12 8.59
N LEU A 82 -2.04 20.05 9.03
CA LEU A 82 -2.60 19.09 9.99
C LEU A 82 -2.85 19.74 11.36
N GLU A 83 -1.91 20.53 11.88
CA GLU A 83 -2.07 21.24 13.15
C GLU A 83 -3.22 22.25 13.12
N ARG A 84 -3.46 22.92 11.99
CA ARG A 84 -4.63 23.80 11.84
C ARG A 84 -5.96 23.04 11.90
N ARG A 85 -6.00 21.81 11.39
CA ARG A 85 -7.22 20.98 11.37
C ARG A 85 -7.45 20.28 12.71
N LEU A 86 -6.40 19.82 13.36
CA LEU A 86 -6.44 19.14 14.64
C LEU A 86 -5.22 19.57 15.49
N PRO A 87 -5.36 20.63 16.31
CA PRO A 87 -4.27 21.10 17.16
C PRO A 87 -3.76 19.99 18.10
N GLY A 88 -2.44 19.85 18.19
CA GLY A 88 -1.79 18.81 19.00
C GLY A 88 -1.74 17.42 18.36
N ILE A 89 -2.16 17.27 17.10
CA ILE A 89 -2.04 16.01 16.35
C ILE A 89 -0.57 15.54 16.33
N GLY A 90 -0.34 14.25 16.59
CA GLY A 90 0.99 13.64 16.52
C GLY A 90 1.94 13.96 17.66
N THR A 91 1.61 14.88 18.59
CA THR A 91 2.51 15.25 19.71
C THR A 91 2.72 14.09 20.69
N ALA A 92 1.67 13.35 21.02
CA ALA A 92 1.76 12.24 21.98
C ALA A 92 2.48 11.00 21.42
N SER A 93 2.60 10.90 20.10
CA SER A 93 3.00 9.68 19.39
C SER A 93 4.19 9.88 18.45
N ASP A 94 4.82 11.06 18.47
CA ASP A 94 5.95 11.45 17.61
C ASP A 94 5.78 11.01 16.15
N THR A 95 4.60 11.30 15.59
CA THR A 95 4.11 10.68 14.34
C THR A 95 4.61 11.38 13.08
N PHE A 96 5.12 12.60 13.22
CA PHE A 96 5.67 13.34 12.10
C PHE A 96 7.06 12.82 11.74
N VAL A 97 7.27 12.55 10.46
CA VAL A 97 8.54 12.07 9.93
C VAL A 97 8.90 12.83 8.65
N PRO A 98 10.20 12.89 8.29
CA PRO A 98 10.60 13.40 6.98
C PRO A 98 9.85 12.69 5.86
N ASP A 99 9.49 13.43 4.82
CA ASP A 99 8.65 12.92 3.73
C ASP A 99 9.26 11.69 3.03
N GLU A 100 10.59 11.61 2.96
CA GLU A 100 11.33 10.49 2.38
C GLU A 100 11.19 9.22 3.23
N VAL A 101 11.12 9.37 4.56
CA VAL A 101 10.87 8.27 5.49
C VAL A 101 9.42 7.80 5.38
N ALA A 102 8.48 8.74 5.23
CA ALA A 102 7.08 8.40 4.97
C ALA A 102 6.94 7.64 3.63
N ASP A 103 7.65 8.08 2.58
CA ASP A 103 7.66 7.42 1.28
C ASP A 103 8.19 5.99 1.34
N GLU A 104 9.33 5.75 1.99
CA GLU A 104 9.90 4.41 2.14
C GLU A 104 8.94 3.46 2.87
N ARG A 105 8.41 3.90 4.02
CA ARG A 105 7.46 3.11 4.81
C ARG A 105 6.18 2.85 4.04
N PHE A 106 5.61 3.87 3.41
CA PHE A 106 4.35 3.75 2.71
C PHE A 106 4.45 2.87 1.47
N ALA A 107 5.58 2.93 0.74
CA ALA A 107 5.89 2.01 -0.34
C ALA A 107 5.98 0.56 0.12
N TYR A 108 6.60 0.31 1.28
CA TYR A 108 6.60 -1.02 1.86
C TYR A 108 5.21 -1.48 2.29
N HIS A 109 4.46 -0.68 3.07
CA HIS A 109 3.18 -1.10 3.63
C HIS A 109 2.09 -1.28 2.57
N LEU A 110 1.86 -0.27 1.72
CA LEU A 110 0.79 -0.30 0.72
C LEU A 110 1.24 -0.95 -0.60
N GLY A 111 2.46 -0.65 -1.05
CA GLY A 111 2.99 -1.20 -2.31
C GLY A 111 3.33 -2.69 -2.16
N ILE A 112 4.29 -3.00 -1.28
CA ILE A 112 4.89 -4.34 -1.19
C ILE A 112 4.02 -5.30 -0.36
N ASN A 113 3.86 -5.01 0.92
CA ASN A 113 3.22 -5.90 1.89
C ASN A 113 1.71 -6.06 1.59
N ASN A 114 1.08 -5.06 0.97
CA ASN A 114 -0.32 -5.11 0.59
C ASN A 114 -0.53 -5.52 -0.88
N VAL A 115 -0.34 -4.61 -1.85
CA VAL A 115 -0.82 -4.86 -3.23
C VAL A 115 0.01 -5.92 -3.94
N LEU A 116 1.34 -5.85 -3.90
CA LEU A 116 2.20 -6.89 -4.49
C LEU A 116 2.02 -8.23 -3.77
N GLY A 117 1.87 -8.22 -2.44
CA GLY A 117 1.51 -9.41 -1.66
C GLY A 117 0.20 -10.06 -2.13
N LEU A 118 -0.83 -9.27 -2.42
CA LEU A 118 -2.11 -9.75 -2.95
C LEU A 118 -1.97 -10.31 -4.38
N ILE A 119 -1.19 -9.65 -5.23
CA ILE A 119 -0.87 -10.12 -6.58
C ILE A 119 -0.19 -11.50 -6.52
N GLY A 120 0.84 -11.64 -5.69
CA GLY A 120 1.54 -12.92 -5.50
C GLY A 120 0.64 -14.02 -4.93
N ALA A 121 -0.29 -13.66 -4.03
CA ALA A 121 -1.29 -14.60 -3.51
C ALA A 121 -2.26 -15.09 -4.59
N PHE A 122 -2.69 -14.20 -5.51
CA PHE A 122 -3.52 -14.61 -6.65
C PHE A 122 -2.74 -15.48 -7.65
N GLY A 123 -1.51 -15.10 -7.98
CA GLY A 123 -0.65 -15.84 -8.91
C GLY A 123 -0.31 -17.25 -8.43
N SER A 124 0.15 -17.37 -7.18
CA SER A 124 0.51 -18.67 -6.57
C SER A 124 -0.65 -19.66 -6.49
N GLN A 125 -1.87 -19.16 -6.30
CA GLN A 125 -3.09 -19.97 -6.30
C GLN A 125 -3.73 -20.14 -7.69
N ARG A 126 -3.08 -19.63 -8.75
CA ARG A 126 -3.56 -19.66 -10.14
C ARG A 126 -4.96 -19.07 -10.31
N LEU A 127 -5.30 -18.07 -9.49
CA LEU A 127 -6.58 -17.38 -9.53
C LEU A 127 -6.63 -16.36 -10.67
N ALA A 128 -5.49 -15.76 -11.01
CA ALA A 128 -5.28 -14.95 -12.21
C ALA A 128 -3.79 -14.95 -12.57
N ASP A 129 -3.44 -14.66 -13.83
CA ASP A 129 -2.04 -14.48 -14.24
C ASP A 129 -1.46 -13.23 -13.57
N GLU A 130 -0.35 -13.41 -12.85
CA GLU A 130 0.35 -12.35 -12.14
C GLU A 130 0.75 -11.18 -13.06
N ARG A 131 1.12 -11.45 -14.31
CA ARG A 131 1.48 -10.40 -15.29
C ARG A 131 0.29 -9.51 -15.63
N VAL A 132 -0.92 -10.09 -15.69
CA VAL A 132 -2.17 -9.32 -15.92
C VAL A 132 -2.45 -8.41 -14.72
N LEU A 133 -2.27 -8.90 -13.50
CA LEU A 133 -2.50 -8.11 -12.29
C LEU A 133 -1.44 -7.01 -12.10
N LEU A 134 -0.17 -7.30 -12.39
CA LEU A 134 0.91 -6.30 -12.40
C LEU A 134 0.63 -5.20 -13.44
N ALA A 135 0.22 -5.58 -14.66
CA ALA A 135 -0.16 -4.61 -15.69
C ALA A 135 -1.37 -3.75 -15.26
N ALA A 136 -2.38 -4.36 -14.64
CA ALA A 136 -3.52 -3.65 -14.08
C ALA A 136 -3.11 -2.66 -12.97
N PHE A 137 -2.19 -3.07 -12.08
CA PHE A 137 -1.69 -2.21 -11.02
C PHE A 137 -0.87 -1.04 -11.58
N ARG A 138 0.01 -1.28 -12.55
CA ARG A 138 0.74 -0.21 -13.26
C ARG A 138 -0.20 0.81 -13.90
N ARG A 139 -1.29 0.36 -14.53
CA ARG A 139 -2.30 1.25 -15.12
C ARG A 139 -2.97 2.10 -14.04
N PHE A 140 -3.43 1.46 -12.96
CA PHE A 140 -4.02 2.16 -11.83
C PHE A 140 -3.09 3.23 -11.23
N LEU A 141 -1.80 2.90 -11.04
CA LEU A 141 -0.80 3.84 -10.54
C LEU A 141 -0.55 4.99 -11.52
N THR A 142 -0.49 4.71 -12.81
CA THR A 142 -0.36 5.74 -13.86
C THR A 142 -1.53 6.73 -13.80
N ASP A 143 -2.75 6.22 -13.66
CA ASP A 143 -3.95 7.05 -13.56
C ASP A 143 -3.99 7.83 -12.24
N ALA A 144 -3.55 7.22 -11.13
CA ALA A 144 -3.41 7.90 -9.85
C ALA A 144 -2.35 9.02 -9.90
N ALA A 145 -1.22 8.78 -10.58
CA ALA A 145 -0.14 9.76 -10.76
C ALA A 145 -0.56 10.97 -11.60
N ARG A 146 -1.52 10.80 -12.52
CA ARG A 146 -2.08 11.87 -13.35
C ARG A 146 -3.10 12.75 -12.62
N GLY A 147 -3.42 12.45 -11.36
CA GLY A 147 -4.42 13.20 -10.61
C GLY A 147 -5.87 12.89 -11.02
N GLY A 148 -6.11 11.69 -11.56
CA GLY A 148 -7.43 11.23 -12.04
C GLY A 148 -8.52 11.07 -10.98
N THR A 149 -8.45 11.77 -9.85
CA THR A 149 -9.46 11.75 -8.79
C THR A 149 -10.61 12.73 -9.03
N GLY A 150 -10.65 13.45 -10.16
CA GLY A 150 -11.77 14.35 -10.51
C GLY A 150 -11.92 15.59 -9.62
N HIS A 151 -11.04 15.77 -8.62
CA HIS A 151 -11.10 16.87 -7.66
C HIS A 151 -9.97 17.91 -7.83
N GLY A 152 -9.19 17.85 -8.91
CA GLY A 152 -8.10 18.80 -9.19
C GLY A 152 -7.05 18.91 -8.05
N GLY A 153 -6.97 17.89 -7.20
CA GLY A 153 -6.22 17.91 -5.95
C GLY A 153 -4.79 17.41 -6.09
N ALA A 154 -4.01 17.61 -5.02
CA ALA A 154 -2.66 17.08 -4.87
C ALA A 154 -2.61 15.57 -5.15
N VAL A 155 -1.45 15.10 -5.61
CA VAL A 155 -1.19 13.69 -5.94
C VAL A 155 -0.19 13.12 -4.95
N SER A 156 -0.46 11.91 -4.44
CA SER A 156 0.49 11.19 -3.58
C SER A 156 1.80 10.96 -4.35
N PRO A 157 2.98 11.08 -3.73
CA PRO A 157 4.24 10.74 -4.38
C PRO A 157 4.37 9.22 -4.63
N LEU A 158 3.62 8.38 -3.91
CA LEU A 158 3.77 6.93 -3.91
C LEU A 158 3.58 6.28 -5.30
N PRO A 159 2.56 6.61 -6.12
CA PRO A 159 2.41 5.98 -7.42
C PRO A 159 3.60 6.18 -8.34
N ARG A 160 4.17 7.40 -8.34
CA ARG A 160 5.35 7.72 -9.14
C ARG A 160 6.57 6.95 -8.62
N LEU A 161 6.79 6.94 -7.31
CA LEU A 161 7.85 6.16 -6.66
C LEU A 161 7.79 4.68 -7.10
N LEU A 162 6.62 4.05 -7.00
CA LEU A 162 6.43 2.64 -7.37
C LEU A 162 6.60 2.37 -8.88
N LEU A 163 6.34 3.34 -9.75
CA LEU A 163 6.49 3.18 -11.20
C LEU A 163 7.93 3.42 -11.69
N GLU A 164 8.66 4.33 -11.04
CA GLU A 164 9.94 4.84 -11.54
C GLU A 164 11.15 4.22 -10.84
N SER A 165 11.01 3.77 -9.58
CA SER A 165 12.14 3.16 -8.87
C SER A 165 12.50 1.79 -9.48
N ALA A 166 13.77 1.59 -9.84
CA ALA A 166 14.27 0.30 -10.32
C ALA A 166 14.23 -0.79 -9.22
N THR A 167 14.35 -0.37 -7.96
CA THR A 167 14.35 -1.24 -6.79
C THR A 167 13.50 -0.65 -5.67
N LEU A 168 13.02 -1.50 -4.77
CA LEU A 168 12.22 -1.13 -3.62
C LEU A 168 12.92 -1.55 -2.33
N ARG A 169 12.76 -0.72 -1.30
CA ARG A 169 13.21 -1.02 0.07
C ARG A 169 12.15 -1.89 0.73
N CYS A 170 12.53 -3.11 1.08
CA CYS A 170 11.65 -4.11 1.67
C CYS A 170 12.14 -4.47 3.07
N LYS A 171 11.23 -4.46 4.04
CA LYS A 171 11.56 -4.85 5.42
C LYS A 171 11.97 -6.32 5.44
N ALA A 172 13.14 -6.59 6.01
CA ALA A 172 13.70 -7.93 6.14
C ALA A 172 13.47 -8.43 7.57
N ASP A 173 12.27 -8.93 7.86
CA ASP A 173 11.92 -9.38 9.22
C ASP A 173 12.81 -10.54 9.70
N LEU A 174 13.22 -11.46 8.81
CA LEU A 174 14.14 -12.54 9.16
C LEU A 174 15.52 -12.02 9.54
N LEU A 175 16.11 -11.12 8.74
CA LEU A 175 17.40 -10.52 9.05
C LEU A 175 17.32 -9.66 10.31
N THR A 176 16.23 -8.93 10.49
CA THR A 176 15.99 -8.14 11.71
C THR A 176 16.00 -9.04 12.95
N ARG A 177 15.42 -10.24 12.89
CA ARG A 177 15.47 -11.20 14.00
C ARG A 177 16.81 -11.89 14.15
N LEU A 178 17.49 -12.18 13.05
CA LEU A 178 18.82 -12.82 13.06
C LEU A 178 19.89 -11.89 13.63
N HIS A 179 19.76 -10.58 13.39
CA HIS A 179 20.60 -9.54 13.98
C HIS A 179 20.10 -9.10 15.38
N GLY A 180 19.33 -9.95 16.08
CA GLY A 180 18.99 -9.76 17.49
C GLY A 180 20.24 -9.74 18.39
N PRO A 181 20.15 -9.16 19.60
CA PRO A 181 21.29 -8.52 20.25
C PRO A 181 22.27 -9.50 20.89
N ASP A 182 23.54 -9.47 20.44
CA ASP A 182 24.69 -9.80 21.28
C ASP A 182 25.07 -8.53 22.11
N GLU A 183 24.33 -8.25 23.20
CA GLU A 183 24.63 -7.30 24.31
C GLU A 183 24.82 -5.76 24.04
N PRO A 184 24.68 -4.87 25.06
CA PRO A 184 23.47 -4.17 25.46
C PRO A 184 23.33 -2.68 24.99
N ALA A 185 22.07 -2.29 24.76
CA ALA A 185 21.45 -0.96 24.95
C ALA A 185 22.15 0.31 24.43
N GLY A 186 21.70 0.77 23.25
CA GLY A 186 21.60 2.19 22.89
C GLY A 186 20.22 2.49 22.24
N PRO A 187 19.76 3.76 22.14
CA PRO A 187 18.40 4.11 21.66
C PRO A 187 18.14 3.85 20.16
N ALA A 188 18.98 3.06 19.49
CA ALA A 188 18.97 2.84 18.05
C ALA A 188 18.89 1.37 17.61
N ASP A 189 18.98 0.40 18.53
CA ASP A 189 19.11 -1.04 18.21
C ASP A 189 17.80 -1.79 17.88
N THR A 190 16.69 -1.09 17.68
CA THR A 190 15.43 -1.70 17.22
C THR A 190 14.99 -1.17 15.86
N ARG A 191 15.91 -0.66 15.05
CA ARG A 191 15.58 -0.24 13.69
C ARG A 191 15.41 -1.47 12.80
N PRO A 192 14.24 -1.67 12.17
CA PRO A 192 14.05 -2.80 11.27
C PRO A 192 15.08 -2.75 10.14
N VAL A 193 15.67 -3.91 9.83
CA VAL A 193 16.59 -4.06 8.71
C VAL A 193 15.78 -4.06 7.42
N TYR A 194 16.24 -3.31 6.43
CA TYR A 194 15.63 -3.28 5.10
C TYR A 194 16.65 -3.74 4.05
N VAL A 195 16.18 -4.56 3.12
CA VAL A 195 16.91 -5.00 1.92
C VAL A 195 16.35 -4.34 0.68
N THR A 196 17.13 -4.34 -0.39
CA THR A 196 16.72 -3.79 -1.68
C THR A 196 16.31 -4.93 -2.59
N VAL A 197 15.10 -4.89 -3.13
CA VAL A 197 14.57 -5.90 -4.05
C VAL A 197 14.28 -5.29 -5.43
N PRO A 198 14.41 -6.05 -6.53
CA PRO A 198 13.99 -5.58 -7.85
C PRO A 198 12.51 -5.18 -7.85
N ASN A 199 12.17 -4.06 -8.48
CA ASN A 199 10.80 -3.61 -8.57
C ASN A 199 10.06 -4.31 -9.74
N PRO A 200 9.03 -5.14 -9.50
CA PRO A 200 8.27 -5.78 -10.57
C PRO A 200 7.43 -4.81 -11.40
N LEU A 201 7.31 -3.55 -10.96
CA LEU A 201 6.62 -2.46 -11.64
C LEU A 201 7.58 -1.51 -12.37
N ALA A 202 8.89 -1.69 -12.27
CA ALA A 202 9.81 -0.94 -13.12
C ALA A 202 9.55 -1.36 -14.57
N ALA A 203 9.58 -0.41 -15.52
CA ALA A 203 9.64 -0.79 -16.92
C ALA A 203 10.88 -1.67 -17.09
N SER A 204 10.72 -2.91 -17.56
CA SER A 204 11.86 -3.67 -18.06
C SER A 204 12.52 -2.78 -19.10
N GLY A 205 13.78 -2.41 -18.89
CA GLY A 205 14.54 -1.67 -19.90
C GLY A 205 14.35 -2.37 -21.24
N SER A 206 13.88 -1.60 -22.22
CA SER A 206 13.83 -2.00 -23.63
C SER A 206 15.21 -2.44 -24.11
#